data_AF-A0A9P1HW35-F1
#
_entry.id   AF-A0A9P1HW35-F1
#
_cell.length_a   1.000
_cell.length_b   1.000
_cell.length_c   1.000
_cell.angle_alpha   90.00
_cell.angle_beta   90.00
_cell.angle_gamma   90.00
#
_symmetry.space_group_name_H-M   'P 1'
#
loop_
_entity.id
_entity.type
_entity.pdbx_description
1 polymer ?
#
loop_
_entity_poly.entity_id
_entity_poly.type
_entity_poly.pdbx_seq_one_letter_code
_entity_poly.pdbx_strand_id
1 'polypeptide(L)'
;MNPAGLEADPSNLTIILYEEDHTIGNSLKHVLCEMPEVEFCGYNVPHPLEDKILFRLQTKKGIEAAPILLKGFDDLEEIFAKIRTKFEKAYKKKTGSL
;
A
#
# COMPACT_ATOMS: atom_id res chain seq x y z
N MET A 1 10.16 -10.68 3.81
CA MET A 1 11.00 -9.84 2.92
C MET A 1 12.12 -10.70 2.37
N ASN A 2 12.49 -10.57 1.09
CA ASN A 2 13.68 -11.23 0.52
C ASN A 2 14.89 -10.27 0.59
N PRO A 3 15.72 -10.31 1.65
CA PRO A 3 16.81 -9.35 1.83
C PRO A 3 17.88 -9.46 0.75
N ALA A 4 18.25 -10.68 0.35
CA ALA A 4 19.26 -10.90 -0.68
C ALA A 4 18.84 -10.35 -2.06
N GLY A 5 17.54 -10.41 -2.37
CA GLY A 5 16.99 -9.83 -3.59
C GLY A 5 17.05 -8.31 -3.62
N LEU A 6 16.80 -7.67 -2.47
CA LEU A 6 16.86 -6.21 -2.34
C LEU A 6 18.30 -5.69 -2.39
N GLU A 7 19.26 -6.40 -1.80
CA GLU A 7 20.68 -6.03 -1.88
C GLU A 7 21.23 -6.12 -3.31
N ALA A 8 20.78 -7.11 -4.08
CA ALA A 8 21.18 -7.27 -5.48
C ALA A 8 20.53 -6.24 -6.41
N ASP A 9 19.27 -5.88 -6.16
CA ASP A 9 18.54 -4.85 -6.89
C ASP A 9 17.64 -4.02 -5.95
N PRO A 10 18.11 -2.85 -5.49
CA PRO A 10 17.36 -1.97 -4.60
C PRO A 10 16.04 -1.45 -5.19
N SER A 11 15.89 -1.48 -6.52
CA SER A 11 14.69 -1.01 -7.22
C SER A 11 13.56 -2.03 -7.24
N ASN A 12 13.84 -3.28 -6.86
CA ASN A 12 12.88 -4.38 -6.83
C ASN A 12 12.71 -4.92 -5.40
N LEU A 13 11.47 -4.96 -4.93
CA LEU A 13 11.12 -5.44 -3.59
C LEU A 13 9.96 -6.41 -3.65
N THR A 14 10.15 -7.59 -3.05
CA THR A 14 9.07 -8.56 -2.79
C THR A 14 9.00 -8.84 -1.29
N ILE A 15 7.83 -8.60 -0.72
CA ILE A 15 7.53 -8.84 0.70
C ILE A 15 6.35 -9.78 0.85
N ILE A 16 6.26 -10.40 2.02
CA ILE A 16 5.08 -11.15 2.46
C ILE A 16 4.49 -10.33 3.60
N LEU A 17 3.20 -10.02 3.48
CA LEU A 17 2.41 -9.47 4.57
C LEU A 17 1.58 -10.63 5.13
N TYR A 18 1.80 -10.96 6.39
CA TYR A 18 1.06 -12.00 7.10
C TYR A 18 -0.18 -11.40 7.76
N GLU A 19 -1.21 -12.21 7.95
CA GLU A 19 -2.50 -11.86 8.52
C GLU A 19 -3.23 -10.77 7.72
N GLU A 20 -2.92 -10.68 6.42
CA GLU A 20 -3.43 -9.64 5.52
C GLU A 20 -3.96 -10.26 4.22
N ASP A 21 -4.95 -9.60 3.61
CA ASP A 21 -5.66 -10.05 2.43
C ASP A 21 -5.82 -8.95 1.35
N HIS A 22 -6.83 -9.11 0.48
CA HIS A 22 -7.17 -8.16 -0.58
C HIS A 22 -7.44 -6.73 -0.08
N THR A 23 -7.84 -6.57 1.18
CA THR A 23 -8.20 -5.28 1.77
C THR A 23 -7.00 -4.34 1.74
N ILE A 24 -5.94 -4.63 2.50
CA ILE A 24 -4.73 -3.80 2.49
C ILE A 24 -3.99 -3.90 1.16
N GLY A 25 -3.97 -5.09 0.55
CA GLY A 25 -3.25 -5.34 -0.70
C GLY A 25 -3.74 -4.46 -1.84
N ASN A 26 -5.06 -4.38 -2.04
CA ASN A 26 -5.64 -3.57 -3.10
C ASN A 26 -5.52 -2.07 -2.82
N SER A 27 -5.75 -1.65 -1.58
CA SER A 27 -5.64 -0.24 -1.18
C SER A 27 -4.21 0.29 -1.37
N LEU A 28 -3.21 -0.45 -0.87
CA LEU A 28 -1.81 -0.06 -1.01
C LEU A 28 -1.36 -0.08 -2.48
N LYS A 29 -1.76 -1.11 -3.24
CA LYS A 29 -1.49 -1.19 -4.68
C LYS A 29 -2.04 0.03 -5.42
N HIS A 30 -3.26 0.48 -5.07
CA HIS A 30 -3.86 1.64 -5.72
C HIS A 30 -3.04 2.91 -5.46
N VAL A 31 -2.64 3.16 -4.22
CA VAL A 31 -1.82 4.32 -3.85
C VAL A 31 -0.47 4.30 -4.56
N LEU A 32 0.23 3.16 -4.56
CA LEU A 32 1.55 3.04 -5.18
C LEU A 32 1.51 3.14 -6.71
N CYS A 33 0.45 2.65 -7.38
CA CYS A 33 0.31 2.77 -8.82
C CYS A 33 0.17 4.23 -9.30
N GLU A 34 -0.27 5.16 -8.45
CA GLU A 34 -0.38 6.59 -8.79
C GLU A 34 0.95 7.34 -8.61
N MET A 35 1.96 6.72 -7.98
CA MET A 35 3.25 7.35 -7.74
C MET A 35 4.11 7.36 -9.01
N PRO A 36 4.65 8.51 -9.45
CA PRO A 36 5.46 8.59 -10.67
C PRO A 36 6.78 7.82 -10.58
N GLU A 37 7.26 7.48 -9.39
CA GLU A 37 8.46 6.70 -9.13
C GLU A 37 8.26 5.19 -9.36
N VAL A 38 7.00 4.72 -9.36
CA VAL A 38 6.63 3.31 -9.45
C VAL A 38 6.46 2.91 -10.91
N GLU A 39 7.13 1.83 -11.29
CA GLU A 39 7.02 1.25 -12.64
C GLU A 39 6.05 0.06 -12.65
N PHE A 40 6.06 -0.74 -11.58
CA PHE A 40 5.15 -1.86 -11.41
C PHE A 40 4.82 -2.07 -9.93
N CYS A 41 3.55 -2.36 -9.66
CA CYS A 41 3.07 -2.72 -8.33
C CYS A 41 1.96 -3.75 -8.45
N GLY A 42 2.04 -4.82 -7.68
CA GLY A 42 1.04 -5.88 -7.66
C GLY A 42 1.13 -6.74 -6.42
N TYR A 43 0.04 -7.43 -6.11
CA TYR A 43 0.01 -8.42 -5.04
C TYR A 43 -0.80 -9.64 -5.47
N ASN A 44 -0.56 -10.77 -4.81
CA ASN A 44 -1.37 -11.95 -4.96
C ASN A 44 -1.54 -12.67 -3.62
N VAL A 45 -2.71 -13.30 -3.44
CA VAL A 45 -2.95 -14.28 -2.38
C VAL A 45 -2.46 -15.63 -2.93
N PRO A 46 -1.37 -16.21 -2.40
CA PRO A 46 -0.83 -17.45 -2.93
C PRO A 46 -1.78 -18.63 -2.71
N HIS A 47 -2.55 -18.62 -1.61
CA HIS A 47 -3.53 -19.64 -1.30
C HIS A 47 -4.67 -19.06 -0.44
N PRO A 48 -5.96 -19.28 -0.76
CA PRO A 48 -7.10 -18.68 -0.03
C PRO A 48 -7.27 -19.09 1.44
N LEU A 49 -6.62 -20.18 1.87
CA LEU A 49 -6.65 -20.66 3.26
C LEU A 49 -5.50 -20.13 4.12
N GLU A 50 -4.62 -19.30 3.55
CA GLU A 50 -3.55 -18.66 4.29
C GLU A 50 -3.76 -17.16 4.27
N ASP A 51 -3.88 -16.56 5.45
CA ASP A 51 -3.97 -15.11 5.58
C ASP A 51 -2.57 -14.52 5.34
N LYS A 52 -2.15 -14.46 4.08
CA LYS A 52 -0.93 -13.78 3.66
C LYS A 52 -1.04 -13.32 2.21
N ILE A 53 -0.41 -12.20 1.91
CA ILE A 53 -0.22 -11.73 0.54
C ILE A 53 1.26 -11.60 0.20
N LEU A 54 1.59 -11.93 -1.05
CA LEU A 54 2.88 -11.58 -1.63
C LEU A 54 2.70 -10.26 -2.35
N PHE A 55 3.47 -9.25 -1.93
CA PHE A 55 3.44 -7.92 -2.52
C PHE A 55 4.75 -7.67 -3.25
N ARG A 56 4.65 -7.24 -4.51
CA ARG A 56 5.80 -6.91 -5.36
C ARG A 56 5.72 -5.46 -5.80
N LEU A 57 6.81 -4.74 -5.57
CA LEU A 57 7.02 -3.36 -5.98
C LEU A 57 8.30 -3.29 -6.83
N GLN A 58 8.20 -2.61 -7.97
CA GLN A 58 9.32 -2.24 -8.81
C GLN A 58 9.24 -0.74 -9.07
N THR A 59 10.32 -0.06 -8.74
CA THR A 59 10.48 1.37 -8.98
C THR A 59 11.32 1.62 -10.22
N LYS A 60 11.30 2.85 -10.72
CA LYS A 60 12.15 3.27 -11.83
C LYS A 60 13.63 3.12 -11.46
N LYS A 61 14.45 2.88 -12.48
CA LYS A 61 15.90 2.70 -12.33
C LYS A 61 16.54 3.82 -11.50
N GLY A 62 17.27 3.44 -10.45
CA GLY A 62 17.98 4.37 -9.57
C GLY A 62 17.16 4.88 -8.39
N ILE A 63 15.92 4.45 -8.24
CA ILE A 63 15.08 4.70 -7.07
C ILE A 63 15.05 3.42 -6.22
N GLU A 64 15.13 3.57 -4.90
CA GLU A 64 15.01 2.44 -3.99
C GLU A 64 13.54 2.13 -3.70
N ALA A 65 13.14 0.86 -3.80
CA ALA A 65 11.75 0.45 -3.61
C ALA A 65 11.30 0.49 -2.14
N ALA A 66 12.19 0.22 -1.19
CA ALA A 66 11.88 0.21 0.23
C ALA A 66 11.32 1.56 0.76
N PRO A 67 11.97 2.72 0.52
CA PRO A 67 11.42 4.01 0.97
C PRO A 67 10.11 4.39 0.25
N ILE A 68 9.95 4.00 -1.03
CA ILE A 68 8.70 4.23 -1.77
C ILE A 68 7.55 3.41 -1.19
N LEU A 69 7.82 2.17 -0.78
CA LEU A 69 6.82 1.34 -0.10
C LEU A 69 6.35 1.97 1.22
N LEU A 70 7.30 2.47 2.03
CA LEU A 70 6.97 3.15 3.30
C LEU A 70 6.14 4.41 3.07
N LYS A 71 6.54 5.24 2.10
CA LYS A 71 5.75 6.40 1.67
C LYS A 71 4.34 5.99 1.21
N GLY A 72 4.20 4.84 0.55
CA GLY A 72 2.90 4.29 0.17
C GLY A 72 1.98 3.99 1.37
N PHE A 73 2.53 3.52 2.48
CA PHE A 73 1.77 3.34 3.72
C PHE A 73 1.40 4.68 4.37
N ASP A 74 2.33 5.63 4.42
CA ASP A 74 2.07 6.97 4.98
C ASP A 74 0.96 7.70 4.20
N ASP A 75 1.02 7.67 2.86
CA ASP A 75 0.01 8.27 1.99
C ASP A 75 -1.36 7.58 2.16
N LEU A 76 -1.37 6.24 2.33
CA LEU A 76 -2.58 5.48 2.59
C LEU A 76 -3.24 5.86 3.92
N GLU A 77 -2.44 6.01 4.98
CA GLU A 77 -2.92 6.48 6.29
C GLU A 77 -3.53 7.88 6.18
N GLU A 78 -2.85 8.80 5.48
CA GLU A 78 -3.32 10.17 5.29
C GLU A 78 -4.66 10.21 4.51
N ILE A 79 -4.80 9.38 3.48
CA ILE A 79 -6.05 9.24 2.72
C ILE A 79 -7.19 8.81 3.66
N PHE A 80 -6.99 7.77 4.48
CA PHE A 80 -8.03 7.31 5.40
C PHE A 80 -8.37 8.35 6.47
N ALA A 81 -7.39 9.07 7.00
CA ALA A 81 -7.62 10.18 7.93
C ALA A 81 -8.45 11.31 7.29
N LYS A 82 -8.17 11.66 6.04
CA LYS A 82 -8.95 12.64 5.26
C LYS A 82 -10.39 12.18 5.02
N ILE A 83 -10.58 10.91 4.64
CA ILE A 83 -11.92 10.31 4.44
C ILE A 83 -12.72 10.37 5.74
N ARG A 84 -12.13 9.92 6.85
CA ARG A 84 -12.76 9.96 8.18
C ARG A 84 -13.17 11.38 8.57
N THR A 85 -12.27 12.34 8.42
CA THR A 85 -12.54 13.75 8.75
C THR A 85 -13.70 14.31 7.91
N LYS A 86 -13.74 14.04 6.61
CA LYS A 86 -14.83 14.47 5.72
C LYS A 86 -16.15 13.82 6.12
N PHE A 87 -16.13 12.52 6.43
CA PHE A 87 -17.29 11.78 6.88
C PHE A 87 -17.85 12.34 8.19
N GLU A 88 -17.01 12.51 9.22
CA GLU A 88 -17.43 13.05 10.52
C GLU A 88 -18.01 14.47 10.40
N LYS A 89 -17.43 15.33 9.56
CA LYS A 89 -17.98 16.67 9.27
C LYS A 89 -19.36 16.59 8.61
N ALA A 90 -19.51 15.73 7.60
CA ALA A 90 -20.79 15.54 6.91
C ALA A 90 -21.86 14.96 7.84
N TYR A 91 -21.47 14.00 8.69
CA TYR A 91 -22.34 13.39 9.68
C TYR A 91 -22.84 14.41 10.70
N LYS A 92 -21.94 15.19 11.33
CA LYS A 92 -22.30 16.26 12.27
C LYS A 92 -23.23 17.30 11.66
N LYS A 93 -23.00 17.68 10.39
CA LYS A 93 -23.89 18.60 9.66
C LYS A 93 -25.30 18.03 9.50
N LYS A 94 -25.44 16.72 9.32
CA LYS A 94 -26.74 16.06 9.13
C LYS A 94 -27.48 15.81 10.45
N THR A 95 -26.76 15.44 11.51
CA THR A 95 -27.35 15.08 12.81
C THR A 95 -27.48 16.24 13.79
N GLY A 96 -26.67 17.30 13.65
CA GLY A 96 -26.77 18.52 14.44
C GLY A 96 -27.80 19.54 13.93
N SER A 97 -28.66 19.16 12.97
CA SER A 97 -29.80 19.97 12.50
C SER A 97 -31.15 19.42 12.97
N LEU A 98 -31.17 18.72 14.11
CA LEU A 98 -32.37 18.37 14.87
C LEU A 98 -32.32 19.08 16.22
#